data_AF-A0A453R477-F1
#
_entry.id   AF-A0A453R477-F1
#
_cell.length_a   1.000
_cell.length_b   1.000
_cell.length_c   1.000
_cell.angle_alpha   90.00
_cell.angle_beta   90.00
_cell.angle_gamma   90.00
#
_symmetry.space_group_name_H-M   'P 1'
#
loop_
_entity.id
_entity.type
_entity.pdbx_description
1 polymer ?
#
loop_
_entity_poly.entity_id
_entity_poly.type
_entity_poly.pdbx_seq_one_letter_code
_entity_poly.pdbx_strand_id
1 'polypeptide(L)'
;AEKSSALRKTKSIILTNSSACKMKLGDLKGALLDADFALRETEGNAKAFFRQGQAHIALNDIDAAVESFQHALDLEPNDGAIKRELAAAKKKISNRRDKERKAYARMFQP
;
A
#
# COMPACT_ATOMS: atom_id res chain seq x y z
N ALA A 1 -14.83 -20.12 19.65
CA ALA A 1 -13.44 -19.89 19.17
C ALA A 1 -13.37 -19.76 17.64
N GLU A 2 -13.79 -20.76 16.84
CA GLU A 2 -13.74 -20.68 15.37
C GLU A 2 -14.71 -19.70 14.73
N LYS A 3 -15.97 -19.66 15.19
CA LYS A 3 -17.00 -18.75 14.66
C LYS A 3 -16.55 -17.27 14.74
N SER A 4 -15.81 -16.90 15.79
CA SER A 4 -15.29 -15.54 15.96
C SER A 4 -14.13 -15.24 15.00
N SER A 5 -13.29 -16.22 14.69
CA SER A 5 -12.19 -16.07 13.73
C SER A 5 -12.72 -15.94 12.29
N ALA A 6 -13.70 -16.77 11.93
CA ALA A 6 -14.38 -16.69 10.64
C ALA A 6 -15.06 -15.32 10.43
N LEU A 7 -15.66 -14.76 11.48
CA LEU A 7 -16.27 -13.43 11.43
C LEU A 7 -15.22 -12.33 11.16
N ARG A 8 -14.08 -12.36 11.87
CA ARG A 8 -12.97 -11.41 11.64
C ARG A 8 -12.42 -11.51 10.22
N LYS A 9 -12.18 -12.73 9.73
CA LYS A 9 -11.74 -12.95 8.33
C LYS A 9 -12.73 -12.39 7.32
N THR A 10 -14.03 -12.61 7.54
CA THR A 10 -15.08 -12.07 6.66
C THR A 10 -15.10 -10.54 6.70
N LYS A 11 -14.99 -9.95 7.89
CA LYS A 11 -14.93 -8.49 8.06
C LYS A 11 -13.71 -7.88 7.35
N SER A 12 -12.55 -8.52 7.47
CA SER A 12 -11.32 -8.14 6.75
C SER A 12 -11.53 -8.13 5.23
N ILE A 13 -12.16 -9.17 4.67
CA ILE A 13 -12.44 -9.25 3.22
C ILE A 13 -13.39 -8.13 2.78
N ILE A 14 -14.45 -7.87 3.54
CA ILE A 14 -15.42 -6.81 3.24
C ILE A 14 -14.73 -5.45 3.24
N LEU A 15 -13.93 -5.15 4.26
CA LEU A 15 -13.17 -3.91 4.36
C LEU A 15 -12.16 -3.78 3.20
N THR A 16 -11.50 -4.86 2.81
CA THR A 16 -10.61 -4.89 1.63
C THR A 16 -11.34 -4.52 0.33
N ASN A 17 -12.55 -5.05 0.15
CA ASN A 17 -13.38 -4.72 -1.02
C ASN A 17 -13.90 -3.28 -0.96
N SER A 18 -14.31 -2.81 0.22
CA SER A 18 -14.72 -1.43 0.46
C SER A 18 -13.60 -0.44 0.12
N SER A 19 -12.37 -0.74 0.54
CA SER A 19 -11.17 0.03 0.18
C SER A 19 -11.03 0.15 -1.34
N ALA A 20 -11.14 -0.96 -2.09
CA ALA A 20 -11.07 -0.96 -3.54
C ALA A 20 -12.19 -0.12 -4.20
N CYS A 21 -13.41 -0.15 -3.65
CA CYS A 21 -14.51 0.69 -4.13
C CYS A 21 -14.23 2.18 -3.89
N LYS A 22 -13.81 2.56 -2.67
CA LYS A 22 -13.49 3.94 -2.33
C LYS A 22 -12.34 4.50 -3.18
N MET A 23 -11.33 3.67 -3.48
CA MET A 23 -10.28 4.04 -4.43
C MET A 23 -10.86 4.44 -5.80
N LYS A 24 -11.79 3.65 -6.34
CA LYS A 24 -12.44 3.96 -7.63
C LYS A 24 -13.32 5.21 -7.57
N LEU A 25 -13.87 5.52 -6.40
CA LEU A 25 -14.67 6.72 -6.15
C LEU A 25 -13.82 7.97 -5.84
N GLY A 26 -12.49 7.83 -5.75
CA GLY A 26 -11.58 8.92 -5.43
C GLY A 26 -11.48 9.26 -3.93
N ASP A 27 -12.16 8.51 -3.06
CA ASP A 27 -12.01 8.62 -1.61
C ASP A 27 -10.75 7.86 -1.14
N LEU A 28 -9.59 8.47 -1.38
CA LEU A 28 -8.30 7.85 -1.10
C LEU A 28 -8.05 7.67 0.40
N LYS A 29 -8.50 8.61 1.22
CA LYS A 29 -8.34 8.55 2.69
C LYS A 29 -9.25 7.49 3.29
N GLY A 30 -10.50 7.42 2.85
CA GLY A 30 -11.41 6.35 3.28
C GLY A 30 -10.97 4.98 2.78
N ALA A 31 -10.37 4.89 1.60
CA ALA A 31 -9.77 3.65 1.11
C ALA A 31 -8.61 3.17 1.98
N LEU A 32 -7.72 4.09 2.39
CA LEU A 32 -6.62 3.78 3.30
C LEU A 32 -7.16 3.30 4.66
N LEU A 33 -8.13 4.02 5.23
CA LEU A 33 -8.73 3.66 6.51
C LEU A 33 -9.37 2.26 6.49
N ASP A 34 -10.08 1.92 5.41
CA ASP A 34 -10.67 0.59 5.26
C ASP A 34 -9.60 -0.50 5.14
N ALA A 35 -8.50 -0.22 4.43
CA ALA A 35 -7.38 -1.16 4.34
C ALA A 35 -6.72 -1.38 5.72
N ASP A 36 -6.50 -0.32 6.50
CA ASP A 36 -5.96 -0.41 7.86
C ASP A 36 -6.87 -1.22 8.78
N PHE A 37 -8.18 -1.00 8.71
CA PHE A 37 -9.14 -1.79 9.47
C PHE A 37 -9.16 -3.26 9.03
N ALA A 38 -9.03 -3.55 7.73
CA ALA A 38 -8.93 -4.93 7.26
C ALA A 38 -7.72 -5.65 7.86
N LEU A 39 -6.57 -4.97 7.95
CA LEU A 39 -5.35 -5.51 8.52
C LEU A 39 -5.45 -5.76 10.03
N ARG A 40 -6.18 -4.91 10.77
CA ARG A 40 -6.45 -5.13 12.21
C ARG A 40 -7.32 -6.34 12.48
N GLU A 41 -8.20 -6.72 11.54
CA GLU A 41 -9.04 -7.90 11.68
C GLU A 41 -8.24 -9.19 11.40
N THR A 42 -7.34 -9.17 10.42
CA THR A 42 -6.46 -10.30 10.08
C THR A 42 -5.14 -9.83 9.45
N GLU A 43 -4.03 -10.16 10.10
CA GLU A 43 -2.67 -9.83 9.65
C GLU A 43 -2.24 -10.58 8.37
N GLY A 44 -2.88 -11.72 8.05
CA GLY A 44 -2.55 -12.55 6.88
C GLY A 44 -3.25 -12.16 5.58
N ASN A 45 -3.78 -10.93 5.46
CA ASN A 45 -4.51 -10.50 4.26
C ASN A 45 -3.61 -9.71 3.30
N ALA A 46 -2.91 -10.42 2.40
CA ALA A 46 -2.04 -9.82 1.39
C ALA A 46 -2.75 -8.78 0.52
N LYS A 47 -4.04 -9.00 0.19
CA LYS A 47 -4.85 -8.06 -0.58
C LYS A 47 -5.11 -6.75 0.17
N ALA A 48 -5.27 -6.79 1.49
CA ALA A 48 -5.42 -5.58 2.30
C ALA A 48 -4.14 -4.73 2.27
N PHE A 49 -2.98 -5.35 2.46
CA PHE A 49 -1.69 -4.67 2.30
C PHE A 49 -1.50 -4.12 0.88
N PHE A 50 -1.89 -4.87 -0.15
CA PHE A 50 -1.85 -4.38 -1.53
C PHE A 50 -2.74 -3.14 -1.73
N ARG A 51 -3.97 -3.13 -1.21
CA ARG A 51 -4.85 -1.95 -1.26
C ARG A 51 -4.30 -0.77 -0.48
N GLN A 52 -3.73 -1.01 0.69
CA GLN A 52 -3.06 0.00 1.51
C GLN A 52 -1.93 0.68 0.72
N GLY A 53 -1.07 -0.13 0.07
CA GLY A 53 0.01 0.38 -0.78
C GLY A 53 -0.51 1.21 -1.96
N GLN A 54 -1.57 0.76 -2.63
CA GLN A 54 -2.19 1.54 -3.71
C GLN A 54 -2.79 2.87 -3.21
N ALA A 55 -3.42 2.88 -2.03
CA ALA A 55 -3.95 4.10 -1.42
C ALA A 55 -2.83 5.08 -1.05
N HIS A 56 -1.72 4.60 -0.48
CA HIS A 56 -0.53 5.41 -0.21
C HIS A 56 0.07 6.02 -1.48
N ILE A 57 0.18 5.25 -2.57
CA ILE A 57 0.61 5.78 -3.88
C ILE A 57 -0.28 6.95 -4.32
N ALA A 58 -1.60 6.77 -4.21
CA ALA A 58 -2.57 7.78 -4.63
C ALA A 58 -2.53 9.04 -3.73
N LEU A 59 -2.20 8.88 -2.45
CA LEU A 59 -1.95 9.97 -1.49
C LEU A 59 -0.54 10.56 -1.59
N ASN A 60 0.27 10.08 -2.54
CA ASN A 60 1.67 10.47 -2.76
C ASN A 60 2.63 10.16 -1.60
N ASP A 61 2.24 9.25 -0.71
CA ASP A 61 3.07 8.71 0.36
C ASP A 61 3.80 7.45 -0.13
N ILE A 62 4.86 7.66 -0.91
CA ILE A 62 5.49 6.56 -1.66
C ILE A 62 6.31 5.64 -0.75
N ASP A 63 6.84 6.17 0.35
CA ASP A 63 7.64 5.40 1.29
C ASP A 63 6.76 4.39 2.03
N ALA A 64 5.60 4.83 2.57
CA ALA A 64 4.61 3.92 3.16
C ALA A 64 4.05 2.91 2.15
N ALA A 65 3.87 3.31 0.89
CA ALA A 65 3.43 2.38 -0.16
C ALA A 65 4.41 1.22 -0.37
N VAL A 66 5.72 1.49 -0.34
CA VAL A 66 6.75 0.46 -0.48
C VAL A 66 6.69 -0.54 0.68
N GLU A 67 6.48 -0.06 1.91
CA GLU A 67 6.35 -0.91 3.09
C GLU A 67 5.12 -1.82 2.98
N SER A 68 3.95 -1.27 2.64
CA SER A 68 2.74 -2.08 2.45
C SER A 68 2.92 -3.13 1.34
N PHE A 69 3.52 -2.78 0.20
CA PHE A 69 3.76 -3.75 -0.87
C PHE A 69 4.80 -4.80 -0.50
N GLN A 70 5.80 -4.46 0.34
CA GLN A 70 6.76 -5.44 0.84
C GLN A 70 6.06 -6.46 1.73
N HIS A 71 5.21 -6.03 2.66
CA HIS A 71 4.40 -6.95 3.48
C HIS A 71 3.45 -7.81 2.65
N ALA A 72 2.81 -7.23 1.62
CA ALA A 72 1.98 -7.99 0.71
C ALA A 72 2.79 -9.08 -0.03
N LEU A 73 4.02 -8.76 -0.44
CA LEU A 73 4.91 -9.68 -1.13
C LEU A 73 5.45 -10.77 -0.20
N ASP A 74 5.71 -10.45 1.07
CA ASP A 74 6.16 -11.44 2.06
C ASP A 74 5.07 -12.51 2.29
N LEU A 75 3.79 -12.12 2.20
CA LEU A 75 2.65 -13.04 2.27
C LEU A 75 2.40 -13.80 0.96
N GLU A 76 2.56 -13.15 -0.20
CA GLU A 76 2.37 -13.75 -1.52
C GLU A 76 3.61 -13.52 -2.43
N PRO A 77 4.72 -14.25 -2.22
CA PRO A 77 6.01 -13.99 -2.89
C PRO A 77 6.00 -14.18 -4.41
N ASN A 78 4.97 -14.83 -4.94
CA ASN A 78 4.84 -15.15 -6.36
C ASN A 78 3.82 -14.27 -7.09
N ASP A 79 3.17 -13.32 -6.40
CA ASP A 79 2.21 -12.43 -7.05
C ASP A 79 2.93 -11.40 -7.95
N GLY A 80 2.65 -11.49 -9.25
CA GLY A 80 3.24 -10.62 -10.27
C GLY A 80 2.70 -9.19 -10.26
N ALA A 81 1.51 -8.94 -9.72
CA ALA A 81 0.99 -7.59 -9.56
C ALA A 81 1.71 -6.87 -8.42
N ILE A 82 1.89 -7.53 -7.27
CA ILE A 82 2.60 -6.95 -6.12
C ILE A 82 4.05 -6.58 -6.51
N LYS A 83 4.77 -7.48 -7.18
CA LYS A 83 6.14 -7.22 -7.66
C LYS A 83 6.22 -6.00 -8.58
N ARG A 84 5.26 -5.84 -9.49
CA ARG A 84 5.22 -4.71 -10.42
C ARG A 84 4.98 -3.39 -9.70
N GLU A 85 4.01 -3.34 -8.80
CA GLU A 85 3.71 -2.14 -8.02
C GLU A 85 4.86 -1.75 -7.09
N LEU A 86 5.48 -2.72 -6.41
CA LEU A 86 6.65 -2.50 -5.57
C LEU A 86 7.84 -1.94 -6.37
N ALA A 87 8.11 -2.49 -7.55
CA ALA A 87 9.17 -2.00 -8.43
C ALA A 87 8.89 -0.57 -8.92
N ALA A 88 7.64 -0.27 -9.29
CA ALA A 88 7.22 1.07 -9.69
C ALA A 88 7.39 2.08 -8.55
N ALA A 89 6.98 1.71 -7.32
CA ALA A 89 7.11 2.55 -6.13
C ALA A 89 8.58 2.83 -5.80
N LYS A 90 9.44 1.79 -5.76
CA LYS A 90 10.90 1.93 -5.54
C LYS A 90 11.56 2.83 -6.60
N LYS A 91 11.17 2.70 -7.86
CA LYS A 91 11.66 3.56 -8.95
C LYS A 91 11.26 5.03 -8.73
N LYS A 92 10.03 5.30 -8.26
CA LYS A 92 9.57 6.66 -7.95
C LYS A 92 10.39 7.29 -6.81
N ILE A 93 10.73 6.52 -5.76
CA ILE A 93 11.62 6.98 -4.68
C ILE A 93 13.03 7.30 -5.22
N SER A 94 13.63 6.40 -6.01
CA SER A 94 14.95 6.64 -6.61
C SER A 94 14.97 7.93 -7.40
N ASN A 95 13.98 8.12 -8.29
CA ASN A 95 13.86 9.31 -9.11
C ASN A 95 13.70 10.59 -8.28
N ARG A 96 12.97 10.53 -7.16
CA ARG A 96 12.79 11.67 -6.23
C ARG A 96 14.13 12.04 -5.60
N ARG A 97 14.85 11.05 -5.06
CA ARG A 97 16.17 11.23 -4.43
C ARG A 97 17.20 11.79 -5.42
N ASP A 98 17.19 11.31 -6.66
CA ASP A 98 18.10 11.79 -7.70
C ASP A 98 17.84 13.25 -8.07
N LYS A 99 16.56 13.66 -8.14
CA LYS A 99 16.17 15.06 -8.37
C LYS A 99 16.59 15.96 -7.21
N GLU A 100 16.34 15.53 -5.98
CA GLU A 100 16.74 16.25 -4.76
C GLU A 100 18.26 16.43 -4.72
N ARG A 101 19.03 15.37 -4.95
CA ARG A 101 20.50 15.43 -4.99
C ARG A 101 21.00 16.43 -6.03
N LYS A 102 20.42 16.44 -7.25
CA LYS A 102 20.79 17.39 -8.31
C LYS A 102 20.41 18.83 -7.95
N ALA A 103 19.25 19.03 -7.34
CA ALA A 103 18.80 20.35 -6.89
C ALA A 103 19.74 20.91 -5.82
N TYR A 104 20.07 20.11 -4.81
CA TYR A 104 21.04 20.50 -3.77
C TYR A 104 22.42 20.79 -4.37
N ALA A 105 22.93 19.94 -5.26
CA ALA A 105 24.21 20.18 -5.91
C ALA A 105 24.26 21.53 -6.66
N ARG A 106 23.16 21.95 -7.32
CA ARG A 106 23.07 23.24 -8.00
C ARG A 106 22.94 24.43 -7.05
N MET A 107 22.27 24.24 -5.91
CA MET A 107 22.04 25.31 -4.92
C MET A 107 23.33 25.72 -4.19
N PHE A 108 24.33 24.83 -4.13
CA PHE A 108 25.61 25.05 -3.44
C PHE A 108 26.82 25.10 -4.40
N GLN A 109 26.59 25.27 -5.70
CA GLN A 109 27.67 25.60 -6.64
C GLN A 109 28.01 27.10 -6.53
N PRO A 110 29.30 27.47 -6.34
CA PRO A 110 29.73 28.86 -6.23
C PRO A 110 29.56 29.68 -7.52
#